data_AF-A0A329BA66-F1
#
_entry.id   AF-A0A329BA66-F1
#
_cell.length_a   1.000
_cell.length_b   1.000
_cell.length_c   1.000
_cell.angle_alpha   90.00
_cell.angle_beta   90.00
_cell.angle_gamma   90.00
#
_symmetry.space_group_name_H-M   'P 1'
#
loop_
_entity.id
_entity.type
_entity.pdbx_description
1 polymer ?
#
loop_
_entity_poly.entity_id
_entity_poly.type
_entity_poly.pdbx_seq_one_letter_code
_entity_poly.pdbx_strand_id
1 'polypeptide(L)'
;MKGGADFKSKGPELLVDLAQHTAVALTELLGIEPARAEQAGREIADRMAAHWGGQNIYFPMGLSYKLSQRDQQIYDAFNGTNHSDLARKYGVSLQWIYKIVKTVRQEETARRQGDMFT
;
A
#
# COMPACT_ATOMS: atom_id res chain seq x y z
N MET A 1 -14.43 36.16 -24.87
CA MET A 1 -13.91 35.66 -23.58
C MET A 1 -14.96 34.81 -22.88
N LYS A 2 -14.81 33.47 -22.88
CA LYS A 2 -15.31 32.58 -21.83
C LYS A 2 -14.29 31.44 -21.71
N GLY A 3 -13.67 31.37 -20.54
CA GLY A 3 -12.48 30.57 -20.27
C GLY A 3 -12.74 29.08 -20.39
N GLY A 4 -11.83 28.38 -21.06
CA GLY A 4 -11.70 26.94 -20.93
C GLY A 4 -11.34 26.62 -19.50
N ALA A 5 -12.21 25.89 -18.81
CA ALA A 5 -11.89 25.30 -17.53
C ALA A 5 -10.84 24.21 -17.78
N ASP A 6 -9.59 24.59 -17.57
CA ASP A 6 -8.42 23.74 -17.50
C ASP A 6 -8.68 22.66 -16.43
N PHE A 7 -8.99 21.43 -16.85
CA PHE A 7 -9.32 20.32 -15.94
C PHE A 7 -8.02 19.78 -15.31
N LYS A 8 -7.35 20.60 -14.50
CA LYS A 8 -6.17 20.24 -13.69
C LYS A 8 -6.57 19.45 -12.45
N SER A 9 -7.27 18.33 -12.61
CA SER A 9 -7.40 17.37 -11.51
C SER A 9 -6.43 16.22 -11.76
N LYS A 10 -5.77 15.73 -10.71
CA LYS A 10 -4.96 14.50 -10.76
C LYS A 10 -5.82 13.23 -10.84
N GLY A 11 -7.15 13.38 -10.85
CA GLY A 11 -8.11 12.27 -10.87
C GLY A 11 -7.98 11.39 -12.12
N PRO A 12 -7.96 11.97 -13.34
CA PRO A 12 -7.74 11.23 -14.58
C PRO A 12 -6.41 10.45 -14.57
N GLU A 13 -5.33 11.06 -14.09
CA GLU A 13 -4.01 10.41 -14.00
C GLU A 13 -4.05 9.20 -13.05
N LEU A 14 -4.65 9.36 -11.86
CA LEU A 14 -4.78 8.26 -10.89
C LEU A 14 -5.59 7.08 -11.42
N LEU A 15 -6.67 7.35 -12.17
CA LEU A 15 -7.53 6.32 -12.73
C LEU A 15 -6.85 5.59 -13.91
N VAL A 16 -6.06 6.31 -14.71
CA VAL A 16 -5.22 5.70 -15.75
C VAL A 16 -4.16 4.79 -15.12
N ASP A 17 -3.47 5.27 -14.09
CA ASP A 17 -2.49 4.46 -13.35
C ASP A 17 -3.16 3.22 -12.75
N LEU A 18 -4.33 3.36 -12.12
CA LEU A 18 -5.09 2.25 -11.56
C LEU A 18 -5.42 1.20 -12.64
N ALA A 19 -5.91 1.62 -13.81
CA ALA A 19 -6.22 0.72 -14.91
C ALA A 19 -4.98 -0.05 -15.36
N GLN A 20 -3.86 0.65 -15.57
CA GLN A 20 -2.61 0.06 -16.03
C GLN A 20 -2.02 -0.91 -15.00
N HIS A 21 -1.93 -0.52 -13.73
CA HIS A 21 -1.41 -1.39 -12.67
C HIS A 21 -2.29 -2.63 -12.47
N THR A 22 -3.60 -2.49 -12.62
CA THR A 22 -4.52 -3.63 -12.55
C THR A 22 -4.29 -4.59 -13.72
N ALA A 23 -4.16 -4.08 -14.95
CA ALA A 23 -3.88 -4.92 -16.12
C ALA A 23 -2.56 -5.69 -15.99
N VAL A 24 -1.51 -5.04 -15.50
CA VAL A 24 -0.21 -5.69 -15.21
C VAL A 24 -0.38 -6.79 -14.16
N ALA A 25 -1.03 -6.49 -13.04
CA ALA A 25 -1.24 -7.49 -11.98
C ALA A 25 -2.07 -8.69 -12.45
N LEU A 26 -3.10 -8.48 -13.27
CA LEU A 26 -3.91 -9.56 -13.84
C LEU A 26 -3.09 -10.45 -14.78
N THR A 27 -2.18 -9.86 -15.55
CA THR A 27 -1.28 -10.60 -16.44
C THR A 27 -0.26 -11.40 -15.61
N GLU A 28 0.42 -10.76 -14.66
CA GLU A 28 1.51 -11.36 -13.88
C GLU A 28 1.04 -12.43 -12.89
N LEU A 29 -0.08 -12.18 -12.19
CA LEU A 29 -0.54 -13.04 -11.10
C LEU A 29 -1.47 -14.16 -11.57
N LEU A 30 -2.25 -13.90 -12.62
CA LEU A 30 -3.32 -14.79 -13.07
C LEU A 30 -3.12 -15.29 -14.51
N GLY A 31 -2.09 -14.83 -15.22
CA GLY A 31 -1.81 -15.23 -16.60
C GLY A 31 -2.91 -14.82 -17.58
N ILE A 32 -3.67 -13.77 -17.27
CA ILE A 32 -4.72 -13.27 -18.17
C ILE A 32 -4.04 -12.67 -19.40
N GLU A 33 -4.62 -12.93 -20.57
CA GLU A 33 -4.17 -12.38 -21.85
C GLU A 33 -4.16 -10.84 -21.81
N PRO A 34 -3.12 -10.16 -22.35
CA PRO A 34 -2.94 -8.71 -22.21
C PRO A 34 -4.15 -7.85 -22.61
N ALA A 35 -4.80 -8.14 -23.74
CA ALA A 35 -5.95 -7.34 -24.18
C ALA A 35 -7.15 -7.50 -23.23
N ARG A 36 -7.41 -8.71 -22.72
CA ARG A 36 -8.43 -8.94 -21.69
C ARG A 36 -8.07 -8.27 -20.36
N ALA A 37 -6.80 -8.28 -19.98
CA ALA A 37 -6.33 -7.64 -18.77
C ALA A 37 -6.47 -6.11 -18.84
N GLU A 38 -6.15 -5.50 -20.00
CA GLU A 38 -6.33 -4.08 -20.27
C GLU A 38 -7.81 -3.68 -20.19
N GLN A 39 -8.69 -4.45 -20.85
CA GLN A 39 -10.13 -4.22 -20.79
C GLN A 39 -10.64 -4.30 -19.34
N ALA A 40 -10.24 -5.33 -18.58
CA ALA A 40 -10.64 -5.47 -17.18
C ALA A 40 -10.11 -4.33 -16.30
N GLY A 41 -8.85 -3.90 -16.51
CA GLY A 41 -8.27 -2.78 -15.80
C GLY A 41 -9.04 -1.48 -16.01
N ARG A 42 -9.44 -1.21 -17.26
CA ARG A 42 -10.26 -0.03 -17.58
C ARG A 42 -11.64 -0.08 -16.92
N GLU A 43 -12.33 -1.20 -17.01
CA GLU A 43 -13.63 -1.41 -16.36
C GLU A 43 -13.56 -1.24 -14.83
N ILE A 44 -12.47 -1.69 -14.21
CA ILE A 44 -12.23 -1.50 -12.77
C ILE A 44 -12.03 -0.01 -12.46
N ALA A 45 -11.21 0.69 -13.24
CA ALA A 45 -10.99 2.12 -13.06
C ALA A 45 -12.29 2.93 -13.21
N ASP A 46 -13.12 2.63 -14.21
CA ASP A 46 -14.41 3.30 -14.42
C ASP A 46 -15.37 3.08 -13.24
N ARG A 47 -15.43 1.86 -12.70
CA ARG A 47 -16.21 1.55 -11.49
C ARG A 47 -15.70 2.33 -10.27
N MET A 48 -14.38 2.43 -10.12
CA MET A 48 -13.79 3.19 -9.01
C MET A 48 -14.07 4.68 -9.16
N ALA A 49 -14.01 5.24 -10.37
CA ALA A 49 -14.37 6.62 -10.64
C ALA A 49 -15.83 6.90 -10.23
N ALA A 50 -16.76 6.00 -10.55
CA ALA A 50 -18.16 6.13 -10.19
C ALA A 50 -18.40 6.01 -8.67
N HIS A 51 -17.70 5.10 -8.00
CA HIS A 51 -17.87 4.87 -6.56
C HIS A 51 -17.19 5.93 -5.69
N TRP A 52 -15.99 6.36 -6.09
CA TRP A 52 -15.14 7.27 -5.33
C TRP A 52 -15.27 8.73 -5.76
N GLY A 53 -15.97 8.99 -6.87
CA GLY A 53 -16.25 10.33 -7.37
C GLY A 53 -16.83 11.23 -6.27
N GLY A 54 -16.21 12.39 -6.07
CA GLY A 54 -16.62 13.36 -5.05
C GLY A 54 -16.11 13.08 -3.63
N GLN A 55 -15.42 11.95 -3.39
CA GLN A 55 -14.79 11.65 -2.10
C GLN A 55 -13.34 12.16 -2.06
N ASN A 56 -12.89 12.62 -0.89
CA ASN A 56 -11.48 12.92 -0.64
C ASN A 56 -10.78 11.68 -0.06
N ILE A 57 -10.07 10.93 -0.90
CA ILE A 57 -9.41 9.68 -0.51
C ILE A 57 -7.97 9.94 -0.09
N TYR A 58 -7.63 9.53 1.14
CA TYR A 58 -6.28 9.55 1.66
C TYR A 58 -5.66 8.15 1.64
N PHE A 59 -4.51 8.01 0.99
CA PHE A 59 -3.71 6.78 0.99
C PHE A 59 -2.55 6.93 1.99
N PRO A 60 -2.61 6.29 3.17
CA PRO A 60 -1.51 6.34 4.12
C PRO A 60 -0.27 5.63 3.58
N MET A 61 0.85 6.36 3.51
CA MET A 61 2.15 5.78 3.17
C MET A 61 2.59 4.79 4.24
N GLY A 62 2.96 3.58 3.81
CA GLY A 62 3.42 2.55 4.73
C GLY A 62 2.30 1.89 5.55
N LEU A 63 1.12 1.73 4.95
CA LEU A 63 0.07 0.85 5.46
C LEU A 63 0.07 -0.47 4.67
N SER A 64 1.21 -1.15 4.59
CA SER A 64 1.15 -2.57 4.23
C SER A 64 0.61 -3.29 5.47
N TYR A 65 -0.60 -3.84 5.36
CA TYR A 65 -1.20 -4.69 6.41
C TYR A 65 -0.37 -5.96 6.64
N LYS A 66 0.58 -6.24 5.74
CA LYS A 66 1.63 -7.24 5.89
C LYS A 66 2.94 -6.50 6.11
N LEU A 67 3.67 -6.82 7.18
CA LEU A 67 5.07 -6.41 7.31
C LEU A 67 5.79 -6.72 6.01
N SER A 68 6.44 -5.72 5.41
CA SER A 68 7.31 -5.99 4.28
C SER A 68 8.46 -6.88 4.75
N GLN A 69 9.09 -7.63 3.85
CA GLN A 69 10.28 -8.43 4.19
C GLN A 69 11.37 -7.58 4.85
N ARG A 70 11.48 -6.30 4.44
CA ARG A 70 12.38 -5.32 5.04
C ARG A 70 11.99 -4.96 6.47
N ASP A 71 10.70 -4.77 6.76
CA ASP A 71 10.24 -4.46 8.12
C ASP A 71 10.49 -5.63 9.07
N GLN A 72 10.32 -6.87 8.58
CA GLN A 72 10.68 -8.07 9.33
C GLN A 72 12.18 -8.10 9.65
N GLN A 73 13.04 -7.86 8.66
CA GLN A 73 14.50 -7.77 8.89
C GLN A 73 14.89 -6.66 9.87
N ILE A 74 14.19 -5.53 9.85
CA ILE A 74 14.40 -4.43 10.81
C ILE A 74 14.05 -4.90 12.23
N TYR A 75 12.93 -5.61 12.39
CA TYR A 75 12.52 -6.16 13.68
C TYR A 75 13.47 -7.26 14.17
N ASP A 76 13.89 -8.17 13.30
CA ASP A 76 14.82 -9.25 13.67
C ASP A 76 16.19 -8.70 14.11
N ALA A 77 16.59 -7.53 13.58
CA ALA A 77 17.80 -6.81 13.97
C ALA A 77 17.62 -5.89 15.19
N PHE A 78 16.40 -5.79 15.75
CA PHE A 78 16.10 -4.92 16.87
C PHE A 78 16.49 -5.56 18.20
N ASN A 79 17.30 -4.86 18.99
CA ASN A 79 17.82 -5.37 20.28
C ASN A 79 17.20 -4.68 21.52
N GLY A 80 16.18 -3.84 21.33
CA GLY A 80 15.52 -3.11 22.39
C GLY A 80 15.91 -1.63 22.50
N THR A 81 17.13 -1.26 22.10
CA THR A 81 17.65 0.12 22.27
C THR A 81 18.23 0.74 21.00
N ASN A 82 18.51 -0.05 19.96
CA ASN A 82 19.18 0.38 18.72
C ASN A 82 18.30 1.07 17.65
N HIS A 83 17.23 1.78 18.04
CA HIS A 83 16.29 2.39 17.08
C HIS A 83 16.97 3.36 16.09
N SER A 84 17.85 4.21 16.60
CA SER A 84 18.58 5.21 15.79
C SER A 84 19.54 4.56 14.79
N ASP A 85 20.19 3.46 15.19
CA ASP A 85 21.13 2.73 14.33
C ASP A 85 20.38 2.01 13.19
N LEU A 86 19.22 1.43 13.48
CA LEU A 86 18.36 0.83 12.47
C LEU A 86 17.81 1.87 11.49
N ALA A 87 17.37 3.03 11.99
CA ALA A 87 16.91 4.13 11.15
C ALA A 87 17.98 4.54 10.13
N ARG A 88 19.24 4.68 10.56
CA ARG A 88 20.37 4.99 9.69
C ARG A 88 20.70 3.83 8.74
N LYS A 89 20.83 2.61 9.25
CA LYS A 89 21.21 1.41 8.47
C LYS A 89 20.21 1.13 7.34
N TYR A 90 18.93 1.25 7.63
CA TYR A 90 17.88 0.95 6.67
C TYR A 90 17.36 2.20 5.94
N GLY A 91 17.85 3.42 6.23
CA GLY A 91 17.38 4.63 5.54
C GLY A 91 15.88 4.91 5.73
N VAL A 92 15.39 4.76 6.97
CA VAL A 92 14.00 5.03 7.35
C VAL A 92 13.94 6.01 8.52
N SER A 93 12.78 6.61 8.77
CA SER A 93 12.63 7.52 9.90
C SER A 93 12.64 6.75 11.23
N LEU A 94 13.05 7.43 12.31
CA LEU A 94 13.01 6.86 13.65
C LEU A 94 11.57 6.45 14.06
N GLN A 95 10.59 7.27 13.67
CA GLN A 95 9.16 6.99 13.89
C GLN A 95 8.70 5.72 13.17
N TRP A 96 9.26 5.43 11.99
CA TRP A 96 8.99 4.20 11.26
C TRP A 96 9.50 2.96 12.02
N ILE A 97 10.72 3.03 12.58
CA ILE A 97 11.25 1.94 13.42
C ILE A 97 10.35 1.68 14.63
N TYR A 98 9.92 2.73 15.34
CA TYR A 98 8.97 2.58 16.46
C TYR A 98 7.65 1.94 16.03
N LYS A 99 7.13 2.32 14.85
CA LYS A 99 5.92 1.71 14.28
C LYS A 99 6.12 0.22 14.01
N ILE A 100 7.21 -0.18 13.36
CA ILE A 100 7.54 -1.59 13.09
C ILE A 100 7.55 -2.39 14.40
N VAL A 101 8.34 -1.95 15.39
CA VAL A 101 8.48 -2.66 16.67
C VAL A 101 7.13 -2.82 17.38
N LYS A 102 6.30 -1.77 17.36
CA LYS A 102 4.96 -1.80 17.94
C LYS A 102 4.06 -2.81 17.23
N THR A 103 4.02 -2.77 15.90
CA THR A 103 3.18 -3.66 15.08
C THR A 103 3.53 -5.13 15.31
N VAL A 104 4.82 -5.49 15.22
CA VAL A 104 5.24 -6.90 15.36
C VAL A 104 4.95 -7.43 16.77
N ARG A 105 5.17 -6.62 17.82
CA ARG A 105 4.81 -7.01 19.19
C ARG A 105 3.32 -7.25 19.38
N GLN A 106 2.48 -6.44 18.74
CA GLN A 106 1.03 -6.64 18.77
C GLN A 106 0.63 -7.94 18.07
N GLU A 107 1.22 -8.24 16.92
CA GLU A 107 0.99 -9.51 16.20
C GLU A 107 1.46 -10.73 17.00
N GLU A 108 2.65 -10.69 17.60
CA GLU A 108 3.14 -11.78 18.47
C GLU A 108 2.24 -11.98 19.70
N THR A 109 1.79 -10.90 20.32
CA THR A 109 0.88 -10.97 21.48
C THR A 109 -0.46 -11.58 21.07
N ALA A 110 -1.02 -11.16 19.93
CA ALA A 110 -2.27 -11.70 19.39
C ALA A 110 -2.14 -13.19 19.05
N ARG A 111 -1.01 -13.61 18.46
CA ARG A 111 -0.72 -15.03 18.19
C ARG A 111 -0.66 -15.86 19.47
N ARG A 112 0.06 -15.38 20.49
CA ARG A 112 0.18 -16.08 21.79
C ARG A 112 -1.14 -16.12 22.55
N GLN A 113 -1.97 -15.08 22.46
CA GLN A 113 -3.29 -15.03 23.11
C GLN A 113 -4.33 -15.92 22.41
N GLY A 114 -4.27 -16.05 21.08
CA GLY A 114 -5.14 -16.98 20.34
C GLY A 114 -4.88 -18.45 20.69
N ASP A 115 -3.65 -18.78 21.06
CA ASP A 115 -3.22 -20.12 21.49
C ASP A 115 -3.66 -20.48 22.92
N MET A 116 -4.15 -19.51 23.71
CA MET A 116 -4.58 -19.76 25.10
C MET A 116 -6.04 -20.25 25.23
N PHE A 117 -6.78 -20.33 24.14
CA PHE A 117 -8.19 -20.75 24.12
C PHE A 117 -8.47 -21.91 23.15
N THR A 118 -7.43 -22.67 22.76
CA THR A 118 -7.54 -23.91 21.98
C THR A 118 -6.97 -25.07 22.79
#